data_AF-A0A3L9ZYI7-F1
#
_entry.id   AF-A0A3L9ZYI7-F1
#
_cell.length_a   1.000
_cell.length_b   1.000
_cell.length_c   1.000
_cell.angle_alpha   90.00
_cell.angle_beta   90.00
_cell.angle_gamma   90.00
#
_symmetry.space_group_name_H-M   'P 1'
#
loop_
_entity.id
_entity.type
_entity.pdbx_description
1 polymer ?
#
loop_
_entity_poly.entity_id
_entity_poly.type
_entity_poly.pdbx_seq_one_letter_code
_entity_poly.pdbx_strand_id
1 'polypeptide(L)'
;MEILNLSGASAVAQPGKSKYSGSIGLVVLTLLLVLSLYWAVKFLINFKRSINKTKDVLGNYRLIPYVQGFNPKSSSFFTYLINNFLLISIAIVTTVLVRRTIINAQKAGEKVFENMYVIGFIAIAALTLLVCLSFNFALVALFRKGFKDSKVKAGKRVKENKLKSLLEENLYPSLEIQEYPNSIKLDIEKMQAENPLATRVISKFLFHYNNLNSKKINVKYRTFLDQMFKMKFFEESNKFIEEKQQEEARILNASSPKNELSKVEEEIIWMDKADAKAKIIKEFNESDASKLSKKEFDKQYEEYLYTVRSQDPLYANVRRNNWLTYLDADIEDLFYNPTSSVIYQLKEDGEIFEKSIPEFFIEYQGYLKNKFLRNL
;
A
#
# COMPACT_ATOMS: atom_id res chain seq x y z
N MET A 1 -63.90 65.50 17.48
CA MET A 1 -63.35 64.72 16.36
C MET A 1 -61.95 65.28 16.13
N GLU A 2 -60.94 64.70 16.77
CA GLU A 2 -59.54 65.08 16.61
C GLU A 2 -58.73 63.80 16.55
N ILE A 3 -57.88 63.74 15.53
CA ILE A 3 -57.33 62.53 14.93
C ILE A 3 -56.08 62.10 15.69
N LEU A 4 -56.12 60.88 16.24
CA LEU A 4 -54.95 60.16 16.76
C LEU A 4 -53.98 59.88 15.61
N ASN A 5 -52.94 60.69 15.47
CA ASN A 5 -51.79 60.35 14.63
C ASN A 5 -50.83 59.45 15.40
N LEU A 6 -51.04 58.14 15.21
CA LEU A 6 -50.06 57.09 15.46
C LEU A 6 -48.93 57.20 14.41
N SER A 7 -47.89 57.98 14.71
CA SER A 7 -46.66 57.98 13.91
C SER A 7 -45.55 57.20 14.62
N GLY A 8 -45.44 55.93 14.25
CA GLY A 8 -44.16 55.30 13.94
C GLY A 8 -43.18 55.11 15.10
N ALA A 9 -43.46 54.14 15.98
CA ALA A 9 -42.38 53.37 16.61
C ALA A 9 -41.59 52.68 15.48
N SER A 10 -40.55 53.35 15.01
CA SER A 10 -39.54 52.75 14.14
C SER A 10 -38.75 51.78 15.03
N ALA A 11 -39.26 50.56 15.16
CA ALA A 11 -38.48 49.44 15.64
C ALA A 11 -37.29 49.31 14.70
N VAL A 12 -36.15 49.87 15.12
CA VAL A 12 -34.86 49.56 14.53
C VAL A 12 -34.64 48.09 14.83
N ALA A 13 -35.07 47.23 13.91
CA ALA A 13 -34.74 45.83 13.92
C ALA A 13 -33.22 45.73 13.86
N GLN A 14 -32.58 45.53 15.01
CA GLN A 14 -31.20 45.11 15.05
C GLN A 14 -31.12 43.79 14.26
N PRO A 15 -30.33 43.73 13.17
CA PRO A 15 -30.16 42.46 12.48
C PRO A 15 -29.35 41.58 13.43
N GLY A 16 -30.03 40.62 14.07
CA GLY A 16 -29.41 39.55 14.83
C GLY A 16 -28.51 38.72 13.91
N LYS A 17 -27.28 39.18 13.68
CA LYS A 17 -26.31 38.52 12.81
C LYS A 17 -25.73 37.29 13.53
N SER A 18 -26.30 36.15 13.16
CA SER A 18 -25.82 34.77 13.28
C SER A 18 -24.63 34.48 14.21
N LYS A 19 -24.88 34.31 15.50
CA LYS A 19 -23.96 33.60 16.42
C LYS A 19 -23.58 32.19 15.91
N TYR A 20 -24.44 31.58 15.10
CA TYR A 20 -24.27 30.23 14.52
C TYR A 20 -23.13 30.11 13.49
N SER A 21 -22.73 31.20 12.80
CA SER A 21 -21.71 31.08 11.74
C SER A 21 -20.30 30.84 12.26
N GLY A 22 -19.96 31.36 13.45
CA GLY A 22 -18.62 31.21 14.05
C GLY A 22 -18.42 29.84 14.69
N SER A 23 -19.44 29.33 15.38
CA SER A 23 -19.41 28.00 16.01
C SER A 23 -19.32 26.88 14.98
N ILE A 24 -20.08 26.96 13.87
CA ILE A 24 -20.00 25.98 12.78
C ILE A 24 -18.58 25.93 12.20
N GLY A 25 -17.96 27.10 11.94
CA GLY A 25 -16.59 27.16 11.43
C GLY A 25 -15.56 26.50 12.36
N LEU A 26 -15.68 26.73 13.68
CA LEU A 26 -14.81 26.08 14.67
C LEU A 26 -15.00 24.56 14.69
N VAL A 27 -16.24 24.07 14.68
CA VAL A 27 -16.54 22.63 14.70
C VAL A 27 -15.98 21.94 13.45
N VAL A 28 -16.22 22.52 12.27
CA VAL A 28 -15.74 21.96 11.00
C VAL A 28 -14.21 21.91 10.98
N LEU A 29 -13.53 23.00 11.34
CA LEU A 29 -12.06 23.01 11.35
C LEU A 29 -11.48 22.04 12.39
N THR A 30 -12.13 21.91 13.56
CA THR A 30 -11.71 20.95 14.59
C THR A 30 -11.83 19.52 14.07
N LEU A 31 -12.94 19.16 13.43
CA LEU A 31 -13.12 17.82 12.83
C LEU A 31 -12.07 17.52 11.75
N LEU A 32 -11.80 18.48 10.87
CA LEU A 32 -10.78 18.33 9.83
C LEU A 32 -9.36 18.18 10.43
N LEU A 33 -9.07 18.91 11.50
CA LEU A 33 -7.79 18.80 12.21
C LEU A 33 -7.63 17.44 12.90
N VAL A 34 -8.69 16.93 13.54
CA VAL A 34 -8.71 15.58 14.15
C VAL A 34 -8.50 14.51 13.07
N LEU A 35 -9.19 14.63 11.93
CA LEU A 35 -9.01 13.71 10.81
C LEU A 35 -7.57 13.74 10.27
N SER A 36 -6.99 14.92 10.09
CA SER A 36 -5.61 15.08 9.64
C SER A 36 -4.61 14.51 10.66
N LEU A 37 -4.86 14.71 11.96
CA LEU A 37 -4.03 14.13 13.02
C LEU A 37 -4.08 12.61 13.00
N TYR A 38 -5.26 12.01 12.84
CA TYR A 38 -5.44 10.57 12.70
C TYR A 38 -4.64 10.03 11.49
N TRP A 39 -4.76 10.68 10.32
CA TRP A 39 -3.99 10.31 9.14
C TRP A 39 -2.48 10.48 9.33
N ALA A 40 -2.03 11.56 9.96
CA ALA A 40 -0.63 11.80 10.26
C ALA A 40 -0.03 10.70 11.16
N VAL A 41 -0.70 10.37 12.26
CA VAL A 41 -0.25 9.32 13.20
C VAL A 41 -0.24 7.96 12.51
N LYS A 42 -1.33 7.59 11.80
CA LYS A 42 -1.42 6.34 11.04
C LYS A 42 -0.29 6.24 10.01
N PHE A 43 -0.01 7.33 9.28
CA PHE A 43 1.07 7.39 8.32
C PHE A 43 2.44 7.18 8.98
N LEU A 44 2.74 7.86 10.10
CA LEU A 44 4.03 7.73 10.80
C LEU A 44 4.26 6.30 11.32
N ILE A 45 3.21 5.65 11.85
CA ILE A 45 3.28 4.26 12.32
C ILE A 45 3.61 3.34 11.13
N ASN A 46 2.87 3.45 10.03
CA ASN A 46 3.08 2.63 8.84
C ASN A 46 4.43 2.91 8.20
N PHE A 47 4.88 4.16 8.16
CA PHE A 47 6.20 4.52 7.63
C PHE A 47 7.33 3.91 8.44
N LYS A 48 7.24 3.94 9.79
CA LYS A 48 8.20 3.28 10.67
C LYS A 48 8.22 1.76 10.44
N ARG A 49 7.05 1.13 10.34
CA ARG A 49 6.93 -0.31 10.04
C ARG A 49 7.54 -0.65 8.67
N SER A 50 7.28 0.17 7.66
CA SER A 50 7.82 0.03 6.30
C SER A 50 9.35 0.14 6.29
N ILE A 51 9.92 1.07 7.05
CA ILE A 51 11.38 1.15 7.27
C ILE A 51 11.89 -0.16 7.86
N ASN A 52 11.29 -0.62 8.96
CA ASN A 52 11.74 -1.82 9.66
C ASN A 52 11.69 -3.04 8.74
N LYS A 53 10.59 -3.26 8.02
CA LYS A 53 10.50 -4.37 7.06
C LYS A 53 11.48 -4.24 5.91
N THR A 54 11.66 -3.02 5.37
CA THR A 54 12.66 -2.80 4.31
C THR A 54 14.08 -3.15 4.79
N LYS A 55 14.40 -2.85 6.06
CA LYS A 55 15.70 -3.22 6.65
C LYS A 55 15.84 -4.73 6.81
N ASP A 56 14.80 -5.37 7.32
CA ASP A 56 14.70 -6.82 7.56
C ASP A 56 14.88 -7.63 6.26
N VAL A 57 14.02 -7.36 5.26
CA VAL A 57 13.98 -8.11 3.99
C VAL A 57 15.24 -7.90 3.15
N LEU A 58 15.72 -6.66 3.03
CA LEU A 58 16.89 -6.37 2.19
C LEU A 58 18.22 -6.70 2.86
N GLY A 59 18.31 -6.64 4.20
CA GLY A 59 19.53 -6.95 4.95
C GLY A 59 20.78 -6.27 4.37
N ASN A 60 21.78 -7.09 4.03
CA ASN A 60 23.07 -6.63 3.50
C ASN A 60 23.01 -6.03 2.08
N TYR A 61 21.94 -6.29 1.32
CA TYR A 61 21.76 -5.65 0.01
C TYR A 61 21.53 -4.15 0.13
N ARG A 62 21.09 -3.64 1.30
CA ARG A 62 20.69 -2.25 1.53
C ARG A 62 21.85 -1.37 1.97
N LEU A 63 22.56 -0.79 1.00
CA LEU A 63 23.67 0.14 1.23
C LEU A 63 23.24 1.61 1.23
N ILE A 64 22.08 1.93 0.66
CA ILE A 64 21.49 3.28 0.61
C ILE A 64 20.24 3.41 1.49
N PRO A 65 19.86 4.63 1.88
CA PRO A 65 18.55 4.92 2.45
C PRO A 65 17.45 4.65 1.42
N TYR A 66 16.69 3.58 1.65
CA TYR A 66 15.64 3.10 0.77
C TYR A 66 14.48 2.59 1.63
N VAL A 67 13.28 3.09 1.35
CA VAL A 67 12.02 2.65 1.97
C VAL A 67 11.17 2.08 0.85
N GLN A 68 10.81 0.80 0.95
CA GLN A 68 9.88 0.21 -0.02
C GLN A 68 8.56 0.97 0.01
N GLY A 69 7.99 1.25 -1.17
CA GLY A 69 6.65 1.83 -1.28
C GLY A 69 6.56 3.32 -0.91
N PHE A 70 7.68 4.02 -0.70
CA PHE A 70 7.70 5.48 -0.58
C PHE A 70 8.44 6.11 -1.77
N ASN A 71 7.72 6.27 -2.87
CA ASN A 71 8.21 6.88 -4.11
C ASN A 71 7.10 7.72 -4.77
N PRO A 72 7.40 8.62 -5.72
CA PRO A 72 6.39 9.49 -6.32
C PRO A 72 5.24 8.79 -7.06
N LYS A 73 5.35 7.48 -7.32
CA LYS A 73 4.32 6.67 -7.97
C LYS A 73 3.48 5.87 -6.97
N SER A 74 3.79 5.92 -5.67
CA SER A 74 3.13 5.10 -4.67
C SER A 74 1.97 5.83 -3.99
N SER A 75 0.95 5.06 -3.59
CA SER A 75 -0.20 5.58 -2.85
C SER A 75 0.21 6.27 -1.54
N SER A 76 1.24 5.77 -0.86
CA SER A 76 1.83 6.39 0.34
C SER A 76 2.27 7.82 0.10
N PHE A 77 2.91 8.09 -1.03
CA PHE A 77 3.39 9.42 -1.36
C PHE A 77 2.22 10.37 -1.56
N PHE A 78 1.16 9.92 -2.23
CA PHE A 78 -0.07 10.70 -2.36
C PHE A 78 -0.79 10.93 -1.03
N THR A 79 -0.86 9.93 -0.14
CA THR A 79 -1.41 10.11 1.22
C THR A 79 -0.63 11.16 2.01
N TYR A 80 0.70 11.15 1.93
CA TYR A 80 1.55 12.19 2.52
C TYR A 80 1.20 13.57 1.95
N LEU A 81 1.07 13.71 0.63
CA LEU A 81 0.73 14.97 -0.02
C LEU A 81 -0.66 15.46 0.39
N ILE A 82 -1.68 14.60 0.34
CA ILE A 82 -3.07 14.92 0.71
C ILE A 82 -3.13 15.44 2.15
N ASN A 83 -2.44 14.78 3.09
CA ASN A 83 -2.44 15.23 4.47
C ASN A 83 -1.78 16.62 4.64
N ASN A 84 -0.68 16.89 3.94
CA ASN A 84 -0.06 18.22 3.98
C ASN A 84 -0.94 19.28 3.31
N PHE A 85 -1.57 18.98 2.18
CA PHE A 85 -2.52 19.88 1.53
C PHE A 85 -3.71 20.19 2.43
N LEU A 86 -4.23 19.20 3.15
CA LEU A 86 -5.29 19.38 4.13
C LEU A 86 -4.85 20.34 5.25
N LEU A 87 -3.68 20.13 5.84
CA LEU A 87 -3.13 21.01 6.89
C LEU A 87 -2.92 22.44 6.41
N ILE A 88 -2.38 22.61 5.19
CA ILE A 88 -2.21 23.94 4.58
C ILE A 88 -3.58 24.61 4.34
N SER A 89 -4.56 23.84 3.87
CA SER A 89 -5.92 24.35 3.63
C SER A 89 -6.58 24.78 4.93
N ILE A 90 -6.47 23.97 6.00
CA ILE A 90 -6.94 24.33 7.34
C ILE A 90 -6.25 25.62 7.80
N ALA A 91 -4.93 25.75 7.63
CA ALA A 91 -4.20 26.96 8.03
C ALA A 91 -4.72 28.21 7.29
N ILE A 92 -4.84 28.16 5.96
CA ILE A 92 -5.31 29.29 5.14
C ILE A 92 -6.74 29.69 5.53
N VAL A 93 -7.66 28.72 5.61
CA VAL A 93 -9.06 28.97 5.97
C VAL A 93 -9.16 29.55 7.38
N THR A 94 -8.39 29.00 8.33
CA THR A 94 -8.35 29.50 9.70
C THR A 94 -7.86 30.94 9.74
N THR A 95 -6.81 31.31 9.00
CA THR A 95 -6.32 32.70 8.91
C THR A 95 -7.40 33.66 8.38
N VAL A 96 -8.14 33.27 7.35
CA VAL A 96 -9.25 34.08 6.81
C VAL A 96 -10.35 34.25 7.86
N LEU A 97 -10.71 33.18 8.57
CA LEU A 97 -11.74 33.22 9.62
C LEU A 97 -11.31 34.02 10.85
N VAL A 98 -10.04 33.96 11.27
CA VAL A 98 -9.47 34.83 12.32
C VAL A 98 -9.67 36.28 11.91
N ARG A 99 -9.19 36.69 10.71
CA ARG A 99 -9.31 38.07 10.23
C ARG A 99 -10.77 38.54 10.21
N ARG A 100 -11.67 37.72 9.68
CA ARG A 100 -13.11 38.04 9.59
C ARG A 100 -13.72 38.19 10.99
N THR A 101 -13.36 37.32 11.92
CA THR A 101 -13.90 37.34 13.29
C THR A 101 -13.38 38.56 14.06
N ILE A 102 -12.11 38.94 13.89
CA ILE A 102 -11.54 40.17 14.46
C ILE A 102 -12.29 41.40 13.97
N ILE A 103 -12.48 41.54 12.65
CA ILE A 103 -13.21 42.68 12.05
C ILE A 103 -14.64 42.75 12.59
N ASN A 104 -15.30 41.61 12.73
CA ASN A 104 -16.67 41.54 13.26
C ASN A 104 -16.73 41.92 14.76
N ALA A 105 -15.79 41.44 15.57
CA ALA A 105 -15.69 41.77 16.99
C ALA A 105 -15.45 43.28 17.19
N GLN A 106 -14.54 43.87 16.42
CA GLN A 106 -14.29 45.32 16.44
C GLN A 106 -15.54 46.13 16.07
N LYS A 107 -16.26 45.71 15.02
CA LYS A 107 -17.53 46.35 14.62
C LYS A 107 -18.62 46.24 15.67
N ALA A 108 -18.59 45.19 16.49
CA ALA A 108 -19.52 44.98 17.60
C ALA A 108 -19.11 45.70 18.89
N GLY A 109 -17.96 46.40 18.91
CA GLY A 109 -17.42 47.05 20.11
C GLY A 109 -16.85 46.05 21.14
N GLU A 110 -16.66 44.80 20.75
CA GLU A 110 -16.09 43.77 21.62
C GLU A 110 -14.56 43.88 21.67
N LYS A 111 -13.98 43.59 22.84
CA LYS A 111 -12.53 43.45 22.97
C LYS A 111 -12.07 42.18 22.24
N VAL A 112 -11.25 42.36 21.20
CA VAL A 112 -10.82 41.29 20.29
C VAL A 112 -10.25 40.07 21.00
N PHE A 113 -9.41 40.27 22.03
CA PHE A 113 -8.75 39.19 22.75
C PHE A 113 -9.60 38.57 23.88
N GLU A 114 -10.80 39.09 24.13
CA GLU A 114 -11.77 38.48 25.05
C GLU A 114 -12.86 37.69 24.29
N ASN A 115 -12.93 37.83 22.96
CA ASN A 115 -13.88 37.09 22.14
C ASN A 115 -13.44 35.61 21.98
N MET A 116 -14.25 34.70 22.53
CA MET A 116 -13.98 33.25 22.52
C MET A 116 -13.78 32.66 21.11
N TYR A 117 -14.45 33.20 20.09
CA TYR A 117 -14.30 32.71 18.71
C TYR A 117 -12.94 33.12 18.13
N VAL A 118 -12.49 34.36 18.40
CA VAL A 118 -11.14 34.81 18.00
C VAL A 118 -10.08 33.92 18.65
N ILE A 119 -10.19 33.67 19.95
CA ILE A 119 -9.29 32.78 20.70
C ILE A 119 -9.32 31.37 20.09
N GLY A 120 -10.51 30.82 19.84
CA GLY A 120 -10.68 29.48 19.27
C GLY A 120 -10.02 29.32 17.90
N PHE A 121 -10.22 30.28 16.98
CA PHE A 121 -9.58 30.23 15.67
C PHE A 121 -8.06 30.41 15.75
N ILE A 122 -7.56 31.26 16.66
CA ILE A 122 -6.11 31.39 16.91
C ILE A 122 -5.53 30.07 17.43
N ALA A 123 -6.23 29.41 18.37
CA ALA A 123 -5.81 28.11 18.90
C ALA A 123 -5.75 27.03 17.80
N ILE A 124 -6.76 26.96 16.92
CA ILE A 124 -6.75 26.04 15.76
C ILE A 124 -5.57 26.36 14.83
N ALA A 125 -5.27 27.63 14.55
CA ALA A 125 -4.15 28.01 13.70
C ALA A 125 -2.82 27.57 14.29
N ALA A 126 -2.60 27.84 15.59
CA ALA A 126 -1.41 27.42 16.32
C ALA A 126 -1.26 25.89 16.34
N LEU A 127 -2.35 25.16 16.64
CA LEU A 127 -2.33 23.70 16.67
C LEU A 127 -2.08 23.10 15.29
N THR A 128 -2.66 23.67 14.23
CA THR A 128 -2.42 23.23 12.84
C THR A 128 -0.96 23.39 12.45
N LEU A 129 -0.34 24.53 12.80
CA LEU A 129 1.08 24.76 12.57
C LEU A 129 1.94 23.73 13.33
N LEU A 130 1.64 23.49 14.61
CA LEU A 130 2.32 22.49 15.43
C LEU A 130 2.20 21.10 14.82
N VAL A 131 1.00 20.66 14.44
CA VAL A 131 0.78 19.34 13.80
C VAL A 131 1.56 19.23 12.50
N CYS A 132 1.54 20.26 11.65
CA CYS A 132 2.27 20.28 10.39
C CYS A 132 3.79 20.14 10.58
N LEU A 133 4.35 20.93 11.50
CA LEU A 133 5.78 20.88 11.82
C LEU A 133 6.13 19.53 12.46
N SER A 134 5.42 19.11 13.50
CA SER A 134 5.66 17.85 14.20
C SER A 134 5.58 16.64 13.27
N PHE A 135 4.60 16.58 12.37
CA PHE A 135 4.47 15.50 11.38
C PHE A 135 5.68 15.43 10.46
N ASN A 136 6.08 16.55 9.85
CA ASN A 136 7.20 16.59 8.92
C ASN A 136 8.56 16.35 9.63
N PHE A 137 8.75 16.90 10.82
CA PHE A 137 9.94 16.61 11.64
C PHE A 137 10.00 15.14 12.06
N ALA A 138 8.89 14.56 12.51
CA ALA A 138 8.82 13.14 12.86
C ALA A 138 9.15 12.26 11.65
N LEU A 139 8.65 12.59 10.45
CA LEU A 139 8.96 11.85 9.23
C LEU A 139 10.47 11.86 8.92
N VAL A 140 11.09 13.04 8.97
CA VAL A 140 12.54 13.19 8.75
C VAL A 140 13.34 12.47 9.84
N ALA A 141 12.92 12.56 11.10
CA ALA A 141 13.56 11.90 12.22
C ALA A 141 13.49 10.37 12.09
N LEU A 142 12.32 9.81 11.76
CA LEU A 142 12.13 8.39 11.49
C LEU A 142 13.02 7.91 10.35
N PHE A 143 13.06 8.66 9.24
CA PHE A 143 13.91 8.33 8.10
C PHE A 143 15.40 8.34 8.52
N ARG A 144 15.89 9.40 9.16
CA ARG A 144 17.29 9.49 9.60
C ARG A 144 17.66 8.40 10.60
N LYS A 145 16.80 8.13 11.59
CA LYS A 145 17.03 7.08 12.59
C LYS A 145 17.01 5.69 11.95
N GLY A 146 16.06 5.44 11.06
CA GLY A 146 15.93 4.19 10.32
C GLY A 146 17.18 3.88 9.48
N PHE A 147 17.78 4.89 8.88
CA PHE A 147 18.90 4.76 7.94
C PHE A 147 20.25 5.23 8.49
N LYS A 148 20.41 5.31 9.82
CA LYS A 148 21.69 5.67 10.46
C LYS A 148 22.82 4.71 10.05
N ASP A 149 22.49 3.42 9.87
CA ASP A 149 23.45 2.36 9.56
C ASP A 149 23.72 2.20 8.07
N SER A 150 23.12 3.04 7.21
CA SER A 150 23.35 2.97 5.76
C SER A 150 24.79 3.38 5.42
N LYS A 151 25.49 2.53 4.67
CA LYS A 151 26.90 2.74 4.26
C LYS A 151 27.07 3.94 3.33
N VAL A 152 26.02 4.32 2.60
CA VAL A 152 25.96 5.54 1.79
C VAL A 152 25.00 6.55 2.43
N LYS A 153 25.47 7.78 2.69
CA LYS A 153 24.65 8.84 3.27
C LYS A 153 23.52 9.29 2.31
N ALA A 154 22.37 9.65 2.88
CA ALA A 154 21.24 10.23 2.13
C ALA A 154 21.69 11.47 1.31
N GLY A 155 21.19 11.58 0.07
CA GLY A 155 21.45 12.73 -0.81
C GLY A 155 22.77 12.70 -1.57
N LYS A 156 23.70 11.78 -1.26
CA LYS A 156 24.92 11.60 -2.09
C LYS A 156 24.60 10.70 -3.29
N ARG A 157 24.97 11.16 -4.50
CA ARG A 157 24.98 10.29 -5.69
C ARG A 157 25.92 9.13 -5.38
N VAL A 158 25.44 7.91 -5.59
CA VAL A 158 26.28 6.74 -5.43
C VAL A 158 27.28 6.73 -6.58
N LYS A 159 28.56 6.88 -6.29
CA LYS A 159 29.62 6.63 -7.28
C LYS A 159 29.71 5.13 -7.51
N GLU A 160 29.73 4.71 -8.77
CA GLU A 160 29.74 3.31 -9.20
C GLU A 160 30.82 2.49 -8.48
N ASN A 161 32.07 2.94 -8.55
CA ASN A 161 33.21 2.28 -7.89
C ASN A 161 33.02 2.10 -6.37
N LYS A 162 32.37 3.07 -5.71
CA LYS A 162 32.09 2.99 -4.27
C LYS A 162 30.93 2.04 -3.97
N LEU A 163 29.93 1.96 -4.85
CA LEU A 163 28.86 0.98 -4.71
C LEU A 163 29.40 -0.43 -4.89
N LYS A 164 30.21 -0.61 -5.94
CA LYS A 164 30.86 -1.87 -6.27
C LYS A 164 31.72 -2.37 -5.12
N SER A 165 32.62 -1.53 -4.60
CA SER A 165 33.47 -1.91 -3.46
C SER A 165 32.67 -2.29 -2.21
N LEU A 166 31.58 -1.56 -1.90
CA LEU A 166 30.73 -1.87 -0.75
C LEU A 166 29.93 -3.16 -0.97
N LEU A 167 29.45 -3.42 -2.19
CA LEU A 167 28.74 -4.66 -2.50
C LEU A 167 29.70 -5.86 -2.48
N GLU A 168 30.92 -5.68 -2.98
CA GLU A 168 31.98 -6.69 -2.88
C GLU A 168 32.28 -7.01 -1.41
N GLU A 169 32.60 -6.01 -0.59
CA GLU A 169 32.87 -6.19 0.84
C GLU A 169 31.72 -6.87 1.61
N ASN A 170 30.46 -6.53 1.30
CA ASN A 170 29.29 -7.00 2.07
C ASN A 170 28.62 -8.26 1.50
N LEU A 171 28.90 -8.66 0.25
CA LEU A 171 28.23 -9.78 -0.43
C LEU A 171 29.19 -10.85 -0.95
N TYR A 172 30.44 -10.51 -1.32
CA TYR A 172 31.38 -11.48 -1.92
C TYR A 172 31.84 -12.64 -1.03
N PRO A 173 31.84 -12.58 0.31
CA PRO A 173 32.18 -13.77 1.11
C PRO A 173 31.21 -14.95 0.94
N SER A 174 30.12 -14.80 0.17
CA SER A 174 29.01 -15.76 0.02
C SER A 174 28.58 -16.04 -1.43
N LEU A 175 29.40 -15.67 -2.43
CA LEU A 175 29.01 -15.68 -3.84
C LEU A 175 29.66 -16.83 -4.61
N GLU A 176 28.91 -17.91 -4.83
CA GLU A 176 29.12 -18.72 -6.02
C GLU A 176 28.64 -17.91 -7.23
N ILE A 177 29.58 -17.42 -8.04
CA ILE A 177 29.26 -16.63 -9.22
C ILE A 177 28.76 -17.57 -10.32
N GLN A 178 27.46 -17.78 -10.39
CA GLN A 178 26.82 -18.60 -11.42
C GLN A 178 26.66 -17.83 -12.74
N GLU A 179 26.53 -18.56 -13.85
CA GLU A 179 26.14 -17.98 -15.13
C GLU A 179 24.73 -17.36 -15.05
N TYR A 180 24.47 -16.35 -15.88
CA TYR A 180 23.15 -15.73 -15.99
C TYR A 180 22.80 -15.44 -17.45
N PRO A 181 21.52 -15.52 -17.82
CA PRO A 181 21.06 -15.28 -19.19
C PRO A 181 21.07 -13.78 -19.56
N ASN A 182 21.36 -13.44 -20.82
CA ASN A 182 21.30 -12.05 -21.27
C ASN A 182 19.86 -11.50 -21.26
N SER A 183 18.90 -12.35 -21.57
CA SER A 183 17.47 -12.03 -21.57
C SER A 183 16.65 -13.24 -21.13
N ILE A 184 15.48 -12.97 -20.56
CA ILE A 184 14.47 -13.98 -20.27
C ILE A 184 13.20 -13.59 -21.03
N LYS A 185 12.59 -14.52 -21.76
CA LYS A 185 11.34 -14.33 -22.50
C LYS A 185 10.23 -15.18 -21.87
N LEU A 186 8.99 -14.68 -21.83
CA LEU A 186 7.82 -15.44 -21.36
C LEU A 186 7.00 -15.92 -22.55
N ASP A 187 6.36 -17.07 -22.39
CA ASP A 187 5.22 -17.47 -23.20
C ASP A 187 3.96 -16.76 -22.66
N ILE A 188 3.78 -15.50 -23.07
CA ILE A 188 2.73 -14.62 -22.54
C ILE A 188 1.34 -15.20 -22.80
N GLU A 189 1.11 -15.80 -23.96
CA GLU A 189 -0.20 -16.31 -24.36
C GLU A 189 -0.66 -17.45 -23.45
N LYS A 190 0.21 -18.42 -23.19
CA LYS A 190 -0.11 -19.53 -22.29
C LYS A 190 -0.28 -19.06 -20.84
N MET A 191 0.64 -18.23 -20.35
CA MET A 191 0.56 -17.75 -18.97
C MET A 191 -0.66 -16.84 -18.74
N GLN A 192 -1.07 -16.03 -19.72
CA GLN A 192 -2.28 -15.20 -19.59
C GLN A 192 -3.56 -16.02 -19.53
N ALA A 193 -3.60 -17.18 -20.18
CA ALA A 193 -4.75 -18.08 -20.11
C ALA A 193 -4.91 -18.70 -18.71
N GLU A 194 -3.81 -18.92 -17.99
CA GLU A 194 -3.82 -19.52 -16.64
C GLU A 194 -3.89 -18.50 -15.50
N ASN A 195 -3.16 -17.39 -15.63
CA ASN A 195 -3.07 -16.36 -14.60
C ASN A 195 -2.68 -14.99 -15.20
N PRO A 196 -3.65 -14.16 -15.63
CA PRO A 196 -3.36 -12.88 -16.26
C PRO A 196 -2.67 -11.88 -15.31
N LEU A 197 -2.98 -11.93 -14.00
CA LEU A 197 -2.42 -11.02 -13.00
C LEU A 197 -0.94 -11.33 -12.71
N ALA A 198 -0.60 -12.59 -12.45
CA ALA A 198 0.79 -12.99 -12.28
C ALA A 198 1.60 -12.74 -13.56
N THR A 199 1.02 -13.00 -14.75
CA THR A 199 1.70 -12.73 -16.02
C THR A 199 2.07 -11.25 -16.17
N ARG A 200 1.15 -10.35 -15.82
CA ARG A 200 1.40 -8.90 -15.81
C ARG A 200 2.57 -8.53 -14.89
N VAL A 201 2.62 -9.11 -13.69
CA VAL A 201 3.67 -8.84 -12.70
C VAL A 201 5.02 -9.40 -13.17
N ILE A 202 5.08 -10.67 -13.56
CA ILE A 202 6.31 -11.35 -13.99
C ILE A 202 6.87 -10.68 -15.25
N SER A 203 6.00 -10.24 -16.17
CA SER A 203 6.41 -9.45 -17.34
C SER A 203 7.14 -8.16 -16.96
N LYS A 204 6.69 -7.47 -15.90
CA LYS A 204 7.40 -6.28 -15.37
C LYS A 204 8.76 -6.64 -14.77
N PHE A 205 8.84 -7.77 -14.05
CA PHE A 205 10.11 -8.26 -13.51
C PHE A 205 11.12 -8.49 -14.65
N LEU A 206 10.71 -9.20 -15.69
CA LEU A 206 11.58 -9.48 -16.83
C LEU A 206 11.90 -8.25 -17.67
N PHE A 207 10.95 -7.33 -17.85
CA PHE A 207 11.23 -6.06 -18.51
C PHE A 207 12.35 -5.30 -17.79
N HIS A 208 12.33 -5.28 -16.45
CA HIS A 208 13.40 -4.67 -15.67
C HIS A 208 14.72 -5.43 -15.74
N TYR A 209 14.69 -6.77 -15.74
CA TYR A 209 15.87 -7.61 -15.89
C TYR A 209 16.55 -7.41 -17.26
N ASN A 210 15.77 -7.47 -18.34
CA ASN A 210 16.23 -7.36 -19.72
C ASN A 210 16.83 -5.95 -19.97
N ASN A 211 16.24 -4.92 -19.37
CA ASN A 211 16.69 -3.53 -19.54
C ASN A 211 17.65 -3.05 -18.43
N LEU A 212 18.12 -3.91 -17.52
CA LEU A 212 18.87 -3.50 -16.34
C LEU A 212 20.15 -2.71 -16.70
N ASN A 213 20.87 -3.16 -17.72
CA ASN A 213 22.16 -2.59 -18.12
C ASN A 213 22.04 -1.21 -18.79
N SER A 214 20.88 -0.91 -19.40
CA SER A 214 20.61 0.40 -20.02
C SER A 214 20.38 1.52 -18.99
N LYS A 215 20.14 1.18 -17.72
CA LYS A 215 19.80 2.14 -16.67
C LYS A 215 21.04 2.75 -16.02
N LYS A 216 20.97 4.05 -15.71
CA LYS A 216 21.96 4.75 -14.86
C LYS A 216 22.09 4.05 -13.50
N ILE A 217 23.30 4.01 -12.93
CA ILE A 217 23.63 3.23 -11.71
C ILE A 217 22.66 3.42 -10.54
N ASN A 218 22.26 4.67 -10.24
CA ASN A 218 21.31 4.94 -9.15
C ASN A 218 19.92 4.35 -9.39
N VAL A 219 19.46 4.36 -10.64
CA VAL A 219 18.16 3.78 -11.05
C VAL A 219 18.27 2.26 -11.10
N LYS A 220 19.39 1.75 -11.65
CA LYS A 220 19.73 0.32 -11.70
C LYS A 220 19.69 -0.28 -10.29
N TYR A 221 20.40 0.31 -9.33
CA TYR A 221 20.45 -0.18 -7.95
C TYR A 221 19.11 -0.07 -7.21
N ARG A 222 18.36 1.02 -7.38
CA ARG A 222 17.00 1.12 -6.81
C ARG A 222 16.05 0.09 -7.39
N THR A 223 16.13 -0.18 -8.70
CA THR A 223 15.35 -1.25 -9.36
C THR A 223 15.73 -2.60 -8.76
N PHE A 224 17.02 -2.87 -8.60
CA PHE A 224 17.52 -4.10 -7.97
C PHE A 224 16.95 -4.27 -6.55
N LEU A 225 17.03 -3.23 -5.70
CA LEU A 225 16.45 -3.29 -4.35
C LEU A 225 14.94 -3.49 -4.34
N ASP A 226 14.20 -2.83 -5.23
CA ASP A 226 12.74 -3.01 -5.35
C ASP A 226 12.38 -4.46 -5.68
N GLN A 227 13.04 -5.05 -6.68
CA GLN A 227 12.79 -6.43 -7.08
C GLN A 227 13.20 -7.42 -5.98
N MET A 228 14.38 -7.24 -5.40
CA MET A 228 14.85 -8.09 -4.28
C MET A 228 13.89 -8.02 -3.09
N PHE A 229 13.35 -6.84 -2.77
CA PHE A 229 12.36 -6.71 -1.72
C PHE A 229 11.10 -7.51 -2.05
N LYS A 230 10.53 -7.31 -3.25
CA LYS A 230 9.27 -7.93 -3.66
C LYS A 230 9.35 -9.45 -3.66
N MET A 231 10.42 -10.03 -4.21
CA MET A 231 10.60 -11.48 -4.26
C MET A 231 10.72 -12.11 -2.89
N LYS A 232 11.62 -11.57 -2.05
CA LYS A 232 11.81 -12.08 -0.68
C LYS A 232 10.58 -11.91 0.18
N PHE A 233 9.86 -10.79 0.00
CA PHE A 233 8.62 -10.56 0.73
C PHE A 233 7.51 -11.53 0.28
N PHE A 234 7.42 -11.81 -1.02
CA PHE A 234 6.53 -12.85 -1.54
C PHE A 234 6.88 -14.22 -0.96
N GLU A 235 8.15 -14.63 -1.00
CA GLU A 235 8.64 -15.89 -0.44
C GLU A 235 8.31 -16.04 1.05
N GLU A 236 8.63 -15.03 1.86
CA GLU A 236 8.34 -15.03 3.30
C GLU A 236 6.85 -15.15 3.58
N SER A 237 6.03 -14.41 2.84
CA SER A 237 4.57 -14.43 3.02
C SER A 237 3.96 -15.75 2.55
N ASN A 238 4.43 -16.30 1.43
CA ASN A 238 3.98 -17.59 0.91
C ASN A 238 4.31 -18.72 1.89
N LYS A 239 5.53 -18.72 2.44
CA LYS A 239 5.94 -19.70 3.47
C LYS A 239 5.07 -19.61 4.72
N PHE A 240 4.79 -18.40 5.21
CA PHE A 240 3.89 -18.21 6.35
C PHE A 240 2.48 -18.74 6.08
N ILE A 241 1.95 -18.50 4.88
CA ILE A 241 0.64 -18.99 4.41
C ILE A 241 0.62 -20.52 4.39
N GLU A 242 1.63 -21.15 3.79
CA GLU A 242 1.76 -22.61 3.72
C GLU A 242 1.86 -23.24 5.11
N GLU A 243 2.67 -22.67 6.00
CA GLU A 243 2.80 -23.13 7.39
C GLU A 243 1.45 -23.04 8.14
N LYS A 244 0.69 -21.95 7.93
CA LYS A 244 -0.64 -21.79 8.53
C LYS A 244 -1.65 -22.79 7.99
N GLN A 245 -1.66 -23.01 6.67
CA GLN A 245 -2.52 -24.00 6.04
C GLN A 245 -2.19 -25.42 6.51
N GLN A 246 -0.90 -25.75 6.67
CA GLN A 246 -0.46 -27.03 7.21
C GLN A 246 -0.88 -27.20 8.68
N GLU A 247 -0.78 -26.14 9.49
CA GLU A 247 -1.21 -26.18 10.89
C GLU A 247 -2.73 -26.32 11.01
N GLU A 248 -3.51 -25.60 10.20
CA GLU A 248 -4.96 -25.77 10.14
C GLU A 248 -5.34 -27.20 9.71
N ALA A 249 -4.69 -27.72 8.67
CA ALA A 249 -4.88 -29.10 8.23
C ALA A 249 -4.51 -30.11 9.34
N ARG A 250 -3.43 -29.86 10.09
CA ARG A 250 -3.04 -30.70 11.23
C ARG A 250 -4.05 -30.64 12.36
N ILE A 251 -4.57 -29.47 12.71
CA ILE A 251 -5.59 -29.30 13.75
C ILE A 251 -6.88 -30.02 13.35
N LEU A 252 -7.33 -29.86 12.11
CA LEU A 252 -8.51 -30.55 11.56
C LEU A 252 -8.30 -32.08 11.53
N ASN A 253 -7.10 -32.54 11.19
CA ASN A 253 -6.75 -33.96 11.18
C ASN A 253 -6.49 -34.53 12.59
N ALA A 254 -6.10 -33.70 13.57
CA ALA A 254 -5.86 -34.10 14.96
C ALA A 254 -7.14 -34.08 15.82
N SER A 255 -8.16 -33.33 15.40
CA SER A 255 -9.50 -33.32 16.01
C SER A 255 -10.43 -34.40 15.44
N SER A 256 -9.98 -35.13 14.43
CA SER A 256 -10.62 -36.36 13.98
C SER A 256 -9.87 -37.55 14.61
N PRO A 257 -10.48 -38.36 15.48
CA PRO A 257 -9.89 -39.66 15.80
C PRO A 257 -9.72 -40.41 14.47
N LYS A 258 -8.63 -41.18 14.33
CA LYS A 258 -8.45 -42.16 13.26
C LYS A 258 -9.56 -43.23 13.34
N ASN A 259 -10.77 -42.88 12.98
CA ASN A 259 -11.77 -43.79 12.49
C ASN A 259 -11.93 -43.43 11.02
N GLU A 260 -11.85 -44.46 10.16
CA GLU A 260 -12.28 -44.36 8.77
C GLU A 260 -13.58 -43.54 8.76
N LEU A 261 -13.56 -42.37 8.10
CA LEU A 261 -14.75 -41.54 7.96
C LEU A 261 -15.85 -42.45 7.44
N SER A 262 -16.98 -42.52 8.14
CA SER A 262 -18.07 -43.34 7.63
C SER A 262 -18.48 -42.76 6.28
N LYS A 263 -18.92 -43.59 5.32
CA LYS A 263 -19.38 -43.12 4.00
C LYS A 263 -20.34 -41.93 4.10
N VAL A 264 -21.10 -41.86 5.18
CA VAL A 264 -22.06 -40.80 5.48
C VAL A 264 -21.38 -39.46 5.81
N GLU A 265 -20.23 -39.44 6.48
CA GLU A 265 -19.49 -38.20 6.79
C GLU A 265 -18.71 -37.67 5.58
N GLU A 266 -18.14 -38.57 4.76
CA GLU A 266 -17.61 -38.19 3.45
C GLU A 266 -18.71 -37.66 2.53
N GLU A 267 -19.88 -38.28 2.58
CA GLU A 267 -21.07 -37.84 1.86
C GLU A 267 -21.62 -36.53 2.41
N ILE A 268 -21.57 -36.24 3.72
CA ILE A 268 -21.95 -34.94 4.30
C ILE A 268 -20.95 -33.84 3.92
N ILE A 269 -19.63 -34.09 3.96
CA ILE A 269 -18.62 -33.10 3.53
C ILE A 269 -18.69 -32.87 2.02
N TRP A 270 -18.93 -33.93 1.25
CA TRP A 270 -19.18 -33.84 -0.18
C TRP A 270 -20.48 -33.11 -0.46
N MET A 271 -21.55 -33.38 0.30
CA MET A 271 -22.85 -32.69 0.21
C MET A 271 -22.74 -31.23 0.63
N ASP A 272 -21.95 -30.85 1.63
CA ASP A 272 -21.72 -29.44 2.01
C ASP A 272 -20.91 -28.70 0.94
N LYS A 273 -19.90 -29.35 0.34
CA LYS A 273 -19.16 -28.80 -0.80
C LYS A 273 -20.01 -28.76 -2.08
N ALA A 274 -20.88 -29.75 -2.26
CA ALA A 274 -21.83 -29.84 -3.35
C ALA A 274 -23.00 -28.88 -3.15
N ASP A 275 -23.43 -28.57 -1.92
CA ASP A 275 -24.47 -27.59 -1.58
C ASP A 275 -23.91 -26.18 -1.67
N ALA A 276 -22.65 -25.94 -1.30
CA ALA A 276 -21.98 -24.68 -1.62
C ALA A 276 -21.89 -24.49 -3.15
N LYS A 277 -21.47 -25.52 -3.89
CA LYS A 277 -21.48 -25.51 -5.37
C LYS A 277 -22.90 -25.42 -5.95
N ALA A 278 -23.89 -26.09 -5.37
CA ALA A 278 -25.25 -26.16 -5.89
C ALA A 278 -26.04 -24.91 -5.54
N LYS A 279 -25.81 -24.28 -4.39
CA LYS A 279 -26.34 -22.97 -4.03
C LYS A 279 -25.76 -21.89 -4.94
N ILE A 280 -24.46 -21.99 -5.29
CA ILE A 280 -23.83 -21.15 -6.32
C ILE A 280 -24.42 -21.42 -7.71
N ILE A 281 -24.53 -22.68 -8.13
CA ILE A 281 -25.14 -23.05 -9.42
C ILE A 281 -26.62 -22.65 -9.46
N LYS A 282 -27.34 -22.64 -8.33
CA LYS A 282 -28.76 -22.30 -8.24
C LYS A 282 -28.97 -20.79 -8.21
N GLU A 283 -28.21 -20.02 -7.45
CA GLU A 283 -28.21 -18.55 -7.51
C GLU A 283 -27.73 -18.04 -8.88
N PHE A 284 -26.86 -18.79 -9.57
CA PHE A 284 -26.36 -18.49 -10.92
C PHE A 284 -27.31 -18.95 -12.04
N ASN A 285 -27.98 -20.10 -11.89
CA ASN A 285 -29.04 -20.55 -12.80
C ASN A 285 -30.30 -19.67 -12.69
N GLU A 286 -30.56 -19.08 -11.52
CA GLU A 286 -31.62 -18.10 -11.29
C GLU A 286 -31.27 -16.70 -11.85
N SER A 287 -29.99 -16.41 -12.15
CA SER A 287 -29.51 -15.15 -12.70
C SER A 287 -28.96 -15.27 -14.12
N ASP A 288 -29.83 -15.53 -15.09
CA ASP A 288 -29.62 -15.31 -16.54
C ASP A 288 -28.29 -15.84 -17.17
N ALA A 289 -27.62 -16.79 -16.51
CA ALA A 289 -26.28 -17.26 -16.88
C ALA A 289 -26.25 -18.25 -18.05
N SER A 290 -27.40 -18.73 -18.52
CA SER A 290 -27.50 -19.53 -19.74
C SER A 290 -27.14 -18.75 -21.02
N LYS A 291 -26.90 -17.43 -20.90
CA LYS A 291 -26.52 -16.53 -22.00
C LYS A 291 -25.04 -16.09 -21.98
N LEU A 292 -24.27 -16.45 -20.95
CA LEU A 292 -22.88 -16.02 -20.82
C LEU A 292 -21.95 -16.91 -21.64
N SER A 293 -21.02 -16.30 -22.37
CA SER A 293 -19.97 -17.05 -23.05
C SER A 293 -19.01 -17.67 -22.04
N LYS A 294 -18.37 -18.81 -22.38
CA LYS A 294 -17.38 -19.49 -21.51
C LYS A 294 -16.32 -18.53 -20.92
N LYS A 295 -15.90 -17.54 -21.71
CA LYS A 295 -14.92 -16.53 -21.31
C LYS A 295 -15.44 -15.54 -20.27
N GLU A 296 -16.71 -15.18 -20.32
CA GLU A 296 -17.35 -14.30 -19.33
C GLU A 296 -17.63 -15.05 -18.03
N PHE A 297 -17.98 -16.33 -18.14
CA PHE A 297 -18.11 -17.23 -17.00
C PHE A 297 -16.79 -17.37 -16.24
N ASP A 298 -15.70 -17.69 -16.95
CA ASP A 298 -14.37 -17.83 -16.35
C ASP A 298 -13.95 -16.52 -15.66
N LYS A 299 -14.21 -15.36 -16.29
CA LYS A 299 -13.92 -14.04 -15.72
C LYS A 299 -14.71 -13.76 -14.44
N GLN A 300 -16.01 -14.07 -14.41
CA GLN A 300 -16.83 -13.86 -13.20
C GLN A 300 -16.46 -14.83 -12.08
N TYR A 301 -16.09 -16.06 -12.42
CA TYR A 301 -15.57 -17.04 -11.45
C TYR A 301 -14.22 -16.60 -10.86
N GLU A 302 -13.33 -16.02 -11.68
CA GLU A 302 -12.09 -15.38 -11.23
C GLU A 302 -12.35 -14.18 -10.31
N GLU A 303 -13.30 -13.30 -10.67
CA GLU A 303 -13.72 -12.15 -9.84
C GLU A 303 -14.38 -12.60 -8.51
N TYR A 304 -15.06 -13.76 -8.51
CA TYR A 304 -15.61 -14.36 -7.31
C TYR A 304 -14.53 -14.99 -6.42
N LEU A 305 -13.60 -15.78 -6.99
CA LEU A 305 -12.42 -16.28 -6.28
C LEU A 305 -11.59 -15.14 -5.70
N TYR A 306 -11.45 -14.04 -6.43
CA TYR A 306 -10.88 -12.79 -5.95
C TYR A 306 -11.63 -12.28 -4.71
N THR A 307 -12.96 -12.21 -4.76
CA THR A 307 -13.76 -11.71 -3.64
C THR A 307 -13.64 -12.61 -2.42
N VAL A 308 -13.71 -13.94 -2.58
CA VAL A 308 -13.60 -14.93 -1.51
C VAL A 308 -12.21 -14.94 -0.89
N ARG A 309 -11.13 -15.01 -1.70
CA ARG A 309 -9.74 -14.93 -1.20
C ARG A 309 -9.43 -13.58 -0.56
N SER A 310 -10.09 -12.51 -0.98
CA SER A 310 -9.93 -11.19 -0.37
C SER A 310 -10.58 -11.03 1.01
N GLN A 311 -11.48 -11.96 1.36
CA GLN A 311 -12.16 -12.06 2.65
C GLN A 311 -11.56 -13.16 3.55
N ASP A 312 -10.77 -14.07 2.99
CA ASP A 312 -10.04 -15.11 3.72
C ASP A 312 -9.04 -14.45 4.71
N PRO A 313 -9.15 -14.70 6.03
CA PRO A 313 -8.24 -14.15 7.05
C PRO A 313 -6.75 -14.44 6.79
N LEU A 314 -6.45 -15.56 6.12
CA LEU A 314 -5.10 -16.04 5.86
C LEU A 314 -4.41 -15.17 4.78
N TYR A 315 -5.15 -14.81 3.74
CA TYR A 315 -4.72 -13.85 2.70
C TYR A 315 -5.02 -12.39 3.06
N ALA A 316 -5.89 -12.15 4.05
CA ALA A 316 -6.20 -10.81 4.54
C ALA A 316 -4.97 -10.12 5.14
N ASN A 317 -3.97 -10.84 5.63
CA ASN A 317 -2.71 -10.22 6.08
C ASN A 317 -1.86 -9.70 4.91
N VAL A 318 -1.95 -10.31 3.73
CA VAL A 318 -1.32 -9.85 2.48
C VAL A 318 -2.05 -8.62 1.92
N ARG A 319 -3.39 -8.56 2.03
CA ARG A 319 -4.19 -7.41 1.58
C ARG A 319 -4.22 -6.26 2.60
N ARG A 320 -4.31 -6.57 3.89
CA ARG A 320 -4.30 -5.62 5.03
C ARG A 320 -2.88 -5.42 5.53
N ASN A 321 -1.92 -5.21 4.64
CA ASN A 321 -0.53 -4.86 4.92
C ASN A 321 -0.41 -3.56 5.76
N ASN A 322 -0.88 -3.59 7.01
CA ASN A 322 -0.99 -2.51 7.98
C ASN A 322 0.39 -2.04 8.47
N TRP A 323 1.45 -2.50 7.82
CA TRP A 323 2.84 -2.23 8.12
C TRP A 323 3.59 -1.65 6.92
N LEU A 324 3.08 -1.79 5.69
CA LEU A 324 3.53 -0.97 4.58
C LEU A 324 2.78 0.35 4.61
N THR A 325 3.50 1.43 4.34
CA THR A 325 2.86 2.71 3.99
C THR A 325 2.05 2.62 2.67
N TYR A 326 2.19 1.50 1.94
CA TYR A 326 1.91 1.23 0.53
C TYR A 326 1.19 -0.13 0.34
N LEU A 327 0.15 -0.20 -0.50
CA LEU A 327 -0.28 -1.48 -1.10
C LEU A 327 0.58 -1.70 -2.34
N ASP A 328 1.38 -2.77 -2.37
CA ASP A 328 2.05 -3.18 -3.60
C ASP A 328 1.13 -4.08 -4.39
N ALA A 329 0.32 -3.49 -5.28
CA ALA A 329 -0.59 -4.24 -6.14
C ALA A 329 0.14 -5.32 -6.95
N ASP A 330 1.42 -5.11 -7.27
CA ASP A 330 2.20 -6.14 -7.97
C ASP A 330 2.51 -7.36 -7.08
N ILE A 331 2.59 -7.21 -5.76
CA ILE A 331 2.76 -8.35 -4.85
C ILE A 331 1.42 -9.04 -4.60
N GLU A 332 0.34 -8.28 -4.40
CA GLU A 332 -1.01 -8.83 -4.19
C GLU A 332 -1.46 -9.70 -5.37
N ASP A 333 -1.19 -9.24 -6.59
CA ASP A 333 -1.51 -9.98 -7.82
C ASP A 333 -0.79 -11.34 -7.91
N LEU A 334 0.39 -11.51 -7.29
CA LEU A 334 1.10 -12.79 -7.26
C LEU A 334 0.41 -13.81 -6.34
N PHE A 335 -0.28 -13.34 -5.29
CA PHE A 335 -1.05 -14.20 -4.39
C PHE A 335 -2.43 -14.56 -4.94
N TYR A 336 -2.79 -14.08 -6.15
CA TYR A 336 -4.02 -14.50 -6.79
C TYR A 336 -4.02 -16.00 -7.07
N ASN A 337 -2.95 -16.57 -7.64
CA ASN A 337 -2.75 -18.00 -7.78
C ASN A 337 -1.25 -18.31 -7.70
N PRO A 338 -0.69 -18.52 -6.48
CA PRO A 338 0.75 -18.65 -6.29
C PRO A 338 1.32 -19.96 -6.88
N THR A 339 0.47 -20.95 -7.17
CA THR A 339 0.89 -22.24 -7.75
C THR A 339 0.84 -22.25 -9.28
N SER A 340 0.45 -21.15 -9.94
CA SER A 340 0.46 -21.10 -11.41
C SER A 340 1.87 -21.24 -11.97
N SER A 341 1.98 -21.85 -13.14
CA SER A 341 3.25 -22.03 -13.84
C SER A 341 3.74 -20.73 -14.47
N VAL A 342 5.05 -20.54 -14.44
CA VAL A 342 5.81 -19.54 -15.18
C VAL A 342 6.51 -20.26 -16.33
N ILE A 343 6.09 -19.94 -17.55
CA ILE A 343 6.62 -20.56 -18.77
C ILE A 343 7.58 -19.56 -19.42
N TYR A 344 8.87 -19.91 -19.47
CA TYR A 344 9.90 -18.99 -19.92
C TYR A 344 11.03 -19.66 -20.71
N GLN A 345 11.75 -18.83 -21.47
CA GLN A 345 12.90 -19.23 -22.28
C GLN A 345 14.10 -18.32 -21.97
N LEU A 346 15.29 -18.92 -21.95
CA LEU A 346 16.55 -18.23 -21.70
C LEU A 346 17.30 -17.82 -22.97
N LYS A 347 16.96 -18.43 -24.12
CA LYS A 347 17.53 -18.17 -25.46
C LYS A 347 16.39 -18.19 -26.49
N GLU A 348 16.57 -17.50 -27.63
CA GLU A 348 15.50 -17.39 -28.65
C GLU A 348 15.08 -18.74 -29.25
N ASP A 349 16.03 -19.67 -29.39
CA ASP A 349 15.80 -21.05 -29.84
C ASP A 349 16.08 -22.07 -28.71
N GLY A 350 15.79 -21.67 -27.47
CA GLY A 350 16.11 -22.44 -26.27
C GLY A 350 15.02 -23.40 -25.81
N GLU A 351 15.39 -24.28 -24.89
CA GLU A 351 14.47 -25.09 -24.11
C GLU A 351 13.43 -24.21 -23.39
N ILE A 352 12.18 -24.67 -23.37
CA ILE A 352 11.09 -24.04 -22.63
C ILE A 352 11.10 -24.60 -21.22
N PHE A 353 11.24 -23.70 -20.24
CA PHE A 353 11.16 -24.03 -18.83
C PHE A 353 9.77 -23.73 -18.30
N GLU A 354 9.28 -24.59 -17.42
CA GLU A 354 8.03 -24.41 -16.70
C GLU A 354 8.28 -24.65 -15.21
N LYS A 355 7.99 -23.63 -14.38
CA LYS A 355 8.20 -23.68 -12.92
C LYS A 355 7.08 -22.96 -12.19
N SER A 356 6.79 -23.36 -10.96
CA SER A 356 5.88 -22.58 -10.12
C SER A 356 6.43 -21.18 -9.84
N ILE A 357 5.56 -20.20 -9.50
CA ILE A 357 6.00 -18.84 -9.17
C ILE A 357 7.11 -18.81 -8.09
N PRO A 358 6.99 -19.53 -6.96
CA PRO A 358 8.05 -19.56 -5.93
C PRO A 358 9.39 -20.06 -6.48
N GLU A 359 9.39 -21.18 -7.20
CA GLU A 359 10.61 -21.76 -7.77
C GLU A 359 11.25 -20.84 -8.82
N PHE A 360 10.42 -20.23 -9.67
CA PHE A 360 10.87 -19.25 -10.65
C PHE A 360 11.54 -18.06 -9.95
N PHE A 361 10.98 -17.53 -8.86
CA PHE A 361 11.58 -16.41 -8.14
C PHE A 361 12.91 -16.75 -7.46
N ILE A 362 13.08 -17.97 -6.96
CA ILE A 362 14.37 -18.44 -6.41
C ILE A 362 15.45 -18.37 -7.50
N GLU A 363 15.15 -18.89 -8.68
CA GLU A 363 16.07 -18.90 -9.81
C GLU A 363 16.33 -17.49 -10.38
N TYR A 364 15.26 -16.74 -10.63
CA TYR A 364 15.33 -15.36 -11.11
C TYR A 364 16.10 -14.46 -10.13
N GLN A 365 15.99 -14.68 -8.82
CA GLN A 365 16.80 -13.97 -7.82
C GLN A 365 18.30 -14.18 -8.05
N GLY A 366 18.71 -15.42 -8.33
CA GLY A 366 20.08 -15.76 -8.70
C GLY A 366 20.53 -15.01 -9.95
N TYR A 367 19.73 -15.07 -11.01
CA TYR A 367 20.01 -14.35 -12.26
C TYR A 367 20.12 -12.84 -12.08
N LEU A 368 19.18 -12.24 -11.34
CA LEU A 368 19.16 -10.80 -11.08
C LEU A 368 20.40 -10.36 -10.29
N LYS A 369 20.76 -11.12 -9.25
CA LYS A 369 21.94 -10.87 -8.42
C LYS A 369 23.20 -10.89 -9.28
N ASN A 370 23.41 -11.95 -10.06
CA ASN A 370 24.60 -12.11 -10.89
C ASN A 370 24.68 -11.06 -12.01
N LYS A 371 23.55 -10.79 -12.70
CA LYS A 371 23.49 -9.75 -13.73
C LYS A 371 23.78 -8.36 -13.19
N PHE A 372 23.26 -8.03 -12.01
CA PHE A 372 23.51 -6.74 -11.37
C PHE A 372 24.98 -6.59 -10.96
N LEU A 373 25.58 -7.62 -10.34
CA LEU A 373 26.96 -7.56 -9.84
C LEU A 373 28.01 -7.57 -10.96
N ARG A 374 27.79 -8.30 -12.06
CA ARG A 374 28.75 -8.34 -13.17
C ARG A 374 28.71 -7.09 -14.06
N ASN A 375 27.58 -6.40 -14.14
CA ASN A 375 27.39 -5.21 -14.98
C ASN A 375 27.32 -3.92 -14.15
N LEU A 376 28.06 -3.90 -13.03
CA LEU A 376 28.02 -2.86 -12.02
C LEU A 376 28.96 -1.72 -12.32
#